data_AF-A0A953CQ62-F1
#
_entry.id   AF-A0A953CQ62-F1
#
_cell.length_a   1.000
_cell.length_b   1.000
_cell.length_c   1.000
_cell.angle_alpha   90.00
_cell.angle_beta   90.00
_cell.angle_gamma   90.00
#
_symmetry.space_group_name_H-M   'P 1'
#
loop_
_entity.id
_entity.type
_entity.pdbx_description
1 polymer ?
#
loop_
_entity_poly.entity_id
_entity_poly.type
_entity_poly.pdbx_seq_one_letter_code
_entity_poly.pdbx_strand_id
1 'polypeptide(L)'
;IYESYDYYNQATDVLRFGEGINDEGVWFSRSGNQLVVQLMNEGGQVTINNWYGANATRIEVFELSDGQKLLSAQVDSLVQAMAAFAPPAPGQTSLTPEQQSALVPVIAAAWN
;
A
#
# COMPACT_ATOMS: atom_id res chain seq x y z
N ILE A 1 -27.94 32.01 -4.71
CA ILE A 1 -26.48 31.78 -4.78
C ILE A 1 -26.08 31.41 -3.37
N TYR A 2 -25.79 30.13 -3.12
CA TYR A 2 -25.21 29.70 -1.85
C TYR A 2 -23.71 29.57 -2.10
N GLU A 3 -22.94 30.48 -1.54
CA GLU A 3 -21.48 30.34 -1.46
C GLU A 3 -21.20 29.47 -0.24
N SER A 4 -20.72 28.24 -0.45
CA SER A 4 -20.16 27.44 0.64
C SER A 4 -18.79 28.02 0.98
N TYR A 5 -18.63 28.41 2.25
CA TYR A 5 -17.33 28.66 2.84
C TYR A 5 -16.64 27.32 3.00
N ASP A 6 -15.83 26.92 2.01
CA ASP A 6 -15.00 25.72 2.09
C ASP A 6 -13.84 26.00 3.07
N TYR A 7 -14.14 25.84 4.35
CA TYR A 7 -13.22 25.94 5.47
C TYR A 7 -12.26 24.73 5.41
N TYR A 8 -11.11 24.89 4.74
CA TYR A 8 -9.97 23.95 4.77
C TYR A 8 -10.38 22.48 4.85
N ASN A 9 -10.91 21.93 3.74
CA ASN A 9 -10.87 20.48 3.56
C ASN A 9 -9.39 20.10 3.58
N GLN A 10 -8.91 19.53 4.69
CA GLN A 10 -7.70 18.73 4.69
C GLN A 10 -7.99 17.59 3.72
N ALA A 11 -7.60 17.79 2.46
CA ALA A 11 -7.82 16.81 1.42
C ALA A 11 -7.11 15.53 1.85
N THR A 12 -7.86 14.43 1.94
CA THR A 12 -7.29 13.11 2.16
C THR A 12 -6.50 12.73 0.92
N ASP A 13 -5.20 12.46 1.07
CA ASP A 13 -4.37 11.97 -0.01
C ASP A 13 -4.68 10.49 -0.26
N VAL A 14 -5.06 10.18 -1.49
CA VAL A 14 -5.41 8.84 -1.94
C VAL A 14 -4.47 8.39 -3.07
N LEU A 15 -3.77 7.28 -2.87
CA LEU A 15 -3.04 6.59 -3.95
C LEU A 15 -3.94 5.50 -4.52
N ARG A 16 -4.26 5.61 -5.81
CA ARG A 16 -5.10 4.63 -6.52
C ARG A 16 -4.25 3.70 -7.39
N PHE A 17 -4.45 2.41 -7.21
CA PHE A 17 -3.89 1.40 -8.10
C PHE A 17 -4.75 1.24 -9.36
N GLY A 18 -4.11 0.93 -10.47
CA GLY A 18 -4.78 0.66 -11.74
C GLY A 18 -5.60 -0.64 -11.73
N GLU A 19 -6.36 -0.85 -12.81
CA GLU A 19 -7.11 -2.08 -13.02
C GLU A 19 -6.18 -3.30 -13.12
N GLY A 20 -6.58 -4.44 -12.56
CA GLY A 20 -5.78 -5.68 -12.59
C GLY A 20 -4.74 -5.82 -11.47
N ILE A 21 -4.57 -4.78 -10.65
CA ILE A 21 -3.85 -4.88 -9.37
C ILE A 21 -4.84 -5.27 -8.29
N ASN A 22 -4.60 -6.43 -7.66
CA ASN A 22 -5.31 -6.88 -6.47
C ASN A 22 -4.43 -6.69 -5.22
N ASP A 23 -5.03 -6.86 -4.06
CA ASP A 23 -4.40 -6.81 -2.73
C ASP A 23 -3.17 -7.71 -2.61
N GLU A 24 -3.25 -8.96 -3.08
CA GLU A 24 -2.12 -9.90 -3.10
C GLU A 24 -1.00 -9.50 -4.07
N GLY A 25 -1.30 -8.66 -5.07
CA GLY A 25 -0.38 -8.16 -6.08
C GLY A 25 0.48 -6.97 -5.62
N VAL A 26 0.21 -6.45 -4.42
CA VAL A 26 0.88 -5.27 -3.85
C VAL A 26 1.80 -5.69 -2.70
N TRP A 27 3.09 -5.44 -2.84
CA TRP A 27 4.09 -5.72 -1.81
C TRP A 27 4.61 -4.44 -1.16
N PHE A 28 4.39 -4.29 0.15
CA PHE A 28 4.89 -3.18 0.95
C PHE A 28 6.18 -3.56 1.67
N SER A 29 7.19 -2.71 1.55
CA SER A 29 8.45 -2.88 2.25
C SER A 29 9.01 -1.54 2.72
N ARG A 30 9.82 -1.58 3.78
CA ARG A 30 10.51 -0.39 4.29
C ARG A 30 11.95 -0.37 3.82
N SER A 31 12.39 0.76 3.27
CA SER A 31 13.78 1.03 2.93
C SER A 31 14.25 2.32 3.60
N GLY A 32 14.99 2.20 4.71
CA GLY A 32 15.36 3.34 5.55
C GLY A 32 14.14 4.11 6.06
N ASN A 33 13.98 5.36 5.60
CA ASN A 33 12.82 6.20 5.93
C ASN A 33 11.72 6.21 4.84
N GLN A 34 11.85 5.36 3.83
CA GLN A 34 10.95 5.29 2.68
C GLN A 34 10.04 4.07 2.78
N LEU A 35 8.81 4.22 2.28
CA LEU A 35 7.93 3.10 1.98
C LEU A 35 8.08 2.75 0.50
N VAL A 36 8.35 1.49 0.21
CA VAL A 36 8.48 0.96 -1.14
C VAL A 36 7.29 0.03 -1.39
N VAL A 37 6.55 0.32 -2.46
CA VAL A 37 5.38 -0.44 -2.90
C VAL A 37 5.71 -1.06 -4.25
N GLN A 38 5.83 -2.38 -4.30
CA GLN A 38 6.13 -3.12 -5.52
C GLN A 38 4.87 -3.80 -6.05
N LEU A 39 4.67 -3.73 -7.36
CA LEU A 39 3.53 -4.30 -8.08
C LEU A 39 4.01 -5.54 -8.85
N MET A 40 3.61 -6.72 -8.40
CA MET A 40 4.10 -7.99 -8.95
C MET A 40 3.58 -8.26 -10.38
N ASN A 41 2.33 -7.91 -10.67
CA ASN A 41 1.69 -8.22 -11.96
C ASN A 41 2.16 -7.31 -13.10
N GLU A 42 2.46 -6.04 -12.78
CA GLU A 42 2.80 -5.01 -13.78
C GLU A 42 4.30 -4.69 -13.82
N GLY A 43 5.09 -5.19 -12.87
CA GLY A 43 6.53 -4.93 -12.79
C GLY A 43 6.88 -3.50 -12.35
N GLY A 44 5.95 -2.78 -11.74
CA GLY A 44 6.11 -1.41 -11.28
C GLY A 44 6.57 -1.30 -9.82
N GLN A 45 7.16 -0.16 -9.47
CA GLN A 45 7.47 0.20 -8.09
C GLN A 45 7.14 1.68 -7.85
N VAL A 46 6.51 1.95 -6.71
CA VAL A 46 6.32 3.30 -6.19
C VAL A 46 7.12 3.45 -4.90
N THR A 47 7.91 4.50 -4.81
CA THR A 47 8.67 4.82 -3.60
C THR A 47 8.13 6.11 -2.99
N ILE A 48 7.59 6.00 -1.78
CA ILE A 48 7.09 7.13 -1.01
C ILE A 48 8.19 7.58 -0.05
N ASN A 49 8.78 8.73 -0.37
CA ASN A 49 9.90 9.28 0.37
C ASN A 49 9.45 9.78 1.75
N ASN A 50 10.33 9.63 2.74
CA ASN A 50 10.14 10.15 4.10
C ASN A 50 8.88 9.64 4.84
N TRP A 51 8.29 8.52 4.43
CA TRP A 51 7.14 7.88 5.10
C TRP A 51 7.36 7.67 6.60
N TYR A 52 8.56 7.21 6.99
CA TYR A 52 8.90 6.92 8.39
C TYR A 52 9.66 8.06 9.10
N GLY A 53 9.69 9.26 8.51
CA GLY A 53 10.38 10.43 9.08
C GLY A 53 9.56 11.22 10.10
N ALA A 54 10.22 12.13 10.83
CA ALA A 54 9.59 12.94 11.88
C ALA A 54 8.56 13.97 11.35
N ASN A 55 8.74 14.45 10.11
CA ASN A 55 7.83 15.37 9.42
C ASN A 55 7.18 14.67 8.21
N ALA A 56 6.77 13.42 8.36
CA ALA A 56 6.19 12.64 7.26
C ALA A 56 4.82 13.18 6.85
N THR A 57 4.69 13.67 5.62
CA THR A 57 3.40 13.75 4.91
C THR A 57 3.15 12.37 4.30
N ARG A 58 2.09 11.69 4.73
CA ARG A 58 1.78 10.32 4.32
C ARG A 58 0.50 10.32 3.50
N ILE A 59 0.46 9.50 2.47
CA ILE A 59 -0.79 9.08 1.87
C ILE A 59 -1.65 8.45 2.97
N GLU A 60 -2.87 8.95 3.17
CA GLU A 60 -3.77 8.40 4.18
C GLU A 60 -4.46 7.12 3.71
N VAL A 61 -4.75 7.00 2.42
CA VAL A 61 -5.50 5.88 1.85
C VAL A 61 -4.85 5.35 0.59
N PHE A 62 -4.68 4.04 0.51
CA PHE A 62 -4.41 3.33 -0.73
C PHE A 62 -5.71 2.66 -1.18
N GLU A 63 -6.06 2.78 -2.46
CA GLU A 63 -7.34 2.30 -3.01
C GLU A 63 -7.08 1.42 -4.24
N LEU A 64 -7.66 0.21 -4.22
CA LEU A 64 -7.66 -0.71 -5.35
C LEU A 64 -8.82 -0.38 -6.32
N SER A 65 -8.71 -0.90 -7.55
CA SER A 65 -9.72 -0.66 -8.60
C SER A 65 -11.11 -1.25 -8.28
N ASP A 66 -11.17 -2.25 -7.39
CA ASP A 66 -12.41 -2.87 -6.91
C ASP A 66 -13.06 -2.12 -5.72
N GLY A 67 -12.43 -1.03 -5.26
CA GLY A 67 -12.91 -0.18 -4.18
C GLY A 67 -12.39 -0.54 -2.78
N GLN A 68 -11.61 -1.62 -2.65
CA GLN A 68 -10.94 -1.95 -1.38
C GLN A 68 -9.93 -0.87 -1.00
N LYS A 69 -9.85 -0.59 0.30
CA LYS A 69 -9.03 0.48 0.86
C LYS A 69 -8.09 -0.05 1.94
N LEU A 70 -6.88 0.48 1.94
CA LEU A 70 -5.88 0.28 2.97
C LEU A 70 -5.55 1.64 3.58
N LEU A 71 -5.78 1.78 4.89
CA LEU A 71 -5.43 2.98 5.63
C LEU A 71 -3.93 2.99 5.94
N SER A 72 -3.34 4.18 6.00
CA SER A 72 -1.92 4.35 6.36
C SER A 72 -1.55 3.68 7.70
N ALA A 73 -2.50 3.61 8.64
CA ALA A 73 -2.34 2.95 9.93
C ALA A 73 -2.18 1.42 9.83
N GLN A 74 -2.67 0.80 8.75
CA GLN A 74 -2.59 -0.65 8.51
C GLN A 74 -1.35 -1.05 7.70
N VAL A 75 -0.69 -0.08 7.03
CA VAL A 75 0.50 -0.31 6.21
C VAL A 75 1.62 -0.96 7.02
N ASP A 76 1.85 -0.53 8.26
CA ASP A 76 2.94 -1.05 9.09
C ASP A 76 2.75 -2.55 9.41
N SER A 77 1.51 -3.03 9.55
CA SER A 77 1.22 -4.45 9.74
C SER A 77 1.56 -5.27 8.50
N LEU A 78 1.25 -4.76 7.30
CA LEU A 78 1.63 -5.40 6.04
C LEU A 78 3.15 -5.42 5.87
N VAL A 79 3.82 -4.28 6.11
CA VAL A 79 5.28 -4.18 6.03
C VAL A 79 5.96 -5.16 6.98
N GLN A 80 5.47 -5.29 8.22
CA GLN A 80 6.02 -6.22 9.19
C GLN A 80 5.84 -7.68 8.76
N ALA A 81 4.65 -8.05 8.29
CA ALA A 81 4.38 -9.41 7.82
C ALA A 81 5.23 -9.76 6.58
N MET A 82 5.30 -8.84 5.62
CA MET A 82 6.07 -9.00 4.38
C MET A 82 7.59 -9.02 4.64
N ALA A 83 8.08 -8.27 5.64
CA ALA A 83 9.49 -8.29 6.02
C ALA A 83 9.99 -9.65 6.55
N ALA A 84 9.10 -10.57 6.92
CA ALA A 84 9.46 -11.95 7.27
C ALA A 84 9.94 -12.76 6.06
N PHE A 85 9.71 -12.26 4.85
CA PHE A 85 10.05 -12.89 3.59
C PHE A 85 10.96 -11.97 2.75
N ALA A 86 11.67 -12.56 1.80
CA ALA A 86 12.38 -11.77 0.80
C ALA A 86 11.36 -11.03 -0.10
N PRO A 87 11.64 -9.79 -0.52
CA PRO A 87 10.83 -9.10 -1.53
C PRO A 87 10.68 -9.96 -2.80
N PRO A 88 9.54 -9.87 -3.50
CA PRO A 88 9.31 -10.62 -4.73
C PRO A 88 10.40 -10.34 -5.76
N ALA A 89 10.92 -11.40 -6.38
CA ALA A 89 11.96 -11.26 -7.40
C ALA A 89 11.44 -10.52 -8.64
N PRO A 90 12.30 -9.81 -9.39
CA PRO A 90 11.90 -9.25 -10.69
C PRO A 90 11.36 -10.35 -11.61
N GLY A 91 10.13 -10.19 -12.09
CA GLY A 91 9.44 -11.20 -12.92
C GLY A 91 8.60 -12.21 -12.14
N GLN A 92 8.57 -12.15 -10.80
CA GLN A 92 7.59 -12.86 -9.99
C GLN A 92 6.24 -12.13 -10.07
N THR A 93 5.23 -12.82 -10.60
CA THR A 93 3.87 -12.27 -10.79
C THR A 93 2.87 -12.78 -9.74
N SER A 94 3.30 -13.58 -8.77
CA SER A 94 2.43 -14.09 -7.72
C SER A 94 3.23 -14.47 -6.48
N LEU A 95 2.60 -14.39 -5.31
CA LEU A 95 3.14 -14.92 -4.07
C LEU A 95 3.40 -16.44 -4.17
N THR A 96 4.43 -16.94 -3.49
CA THR A 96 4.62 -18.40 -3.34
C THR A 96 3.58 -18.99 -2.39
N PRO A 97 3.32 -20.32 -2.40
CA PRO A 97 2.36 -20.94 -1.49
C PRO A 97 2.63 -20.65 0.00
N GLU A 98 3.90 -20.58 0.38
CA GLU A 98 4.33 -20.28 1.75
C GLU A 98 4.04 -18.83 2.12
N GLN A 99 4.27 -17.90 1.19
CA GLN A 99 3.94 -16.48 1.36
C GLN A 99 2.42 -16.29 1.44
N GLN A 100 1.64 -16.95 0.59
CA GLN A 100 0.17 -16.87 0.62
C GLN A 100 -0.39 -17.30 1.97
N SER A 101 0.05 -18.45 2.49
CA SER A 101 -0.40 -18.97 3.78
C SER A 101 -0.17 -18.00 4.95
N ALA A 102 0.95 -17.26 4.91
CA ALA A 102 1.30 -16.31 5.96
C ALA A 102 0.72 -14.90 5.75
N LEU A 103 0.65 -14.43 4.51
CA LEU A 103 0.32 -13.03 4.18
C LEU A 103 -1.15 -12.82 3.90
N VAL A 104 -1.85 -13.77 3.25
CA VAL A 104 -3.27 -13.61 2.88
C VAL A 104 -4.15 -13.24 4.07
N PRO A 105 -4.03 -13.86 5.27
CA PRO A 105 -4.84 -13.45 6.42
C PRO A 105 -4.58 -12.01 6.87
N VAL A 106 -3.35 -11.53 6.75
CA VAL A 106 -2.95 -10.17 7.13
C VAL A 106 -3.40 -9.16 6.07
N ILE A 107 -3.25 -9.50 4.80
CA ILE A 107 -3.73 -8.74 3.65
C ILE A 107 -5.25 -8.56 3.76
N ALA A 108 -6.01 -9.65 3.88
CA ALA A 108 -7.46 -9.60 3.97
C ALA A 108 -7.98 -8.84 5.22
N ALA A 109 -7.21 -8.79 6.32
CA ALA A 109 -7.57 -7.99 7.49
C ALA A 109 -7.25 -6.49 7.32
N ALA A 110 -6.27 -6.17 6.48
CA ALA A 110 -5.82 -4.79 6.25
C ALA A 110 -6.66 -4.07 5.19
N TRP A 111 -7.02 -4.76 4.11
CA TRP A 111 -7.87 -4.22 3.04
C TRP A 111 -9.36 -4.34 3.40
N ASN A 112 -10.12 -3.26 3.26
CA ASN A 112 -11.56 -3.20 3.61
C ASN A 112 -12.39 -2.44 2.57
#